data_AF-A0A351GGA2-F1
#
_entry.id   AF-A0A351GGA2-F1
#
_cell.length_a   1.000
_cell.length_b   1.000
_cell.length_c   1.000
_cell.angle_alpha   90.00
_cell.angle_beta   90.00
_cell.angle_gamma   90.00
#
_symmetry.space_group_name_H-M   'P 1'
#
loop_
_entity.id
_entity.type
_entity.pdbx_description
1 polymer ?
#
loop_
_entity_poly.entity_id
_entity_poly.type
_entity_poly.pdbx_seq_one_letter_code
_entity_poly.pdbx_strand_id
1 'polypeptide(L)' 'DIDADMYGKVTNSQIFDFIKKNLEWDQMIWEFGDDENPAWVHVSFKESGKNRKQIKRAYRDSKGVYYKVI' A
#
# COMPACT_ATOMS: atom_id res chain seq x y z
N ASP A 1 -3.28 -7.95 1.18
CA ASP A 1 -3.85 -6.73 1.78
C ASP A 1 -3.78 -6.80 3.27
N ILE A 2 -3.54 -5.65 3.90
CA ILE A 2 -3.41 -5.51 5.35
C ILE A 2 -4.25 -4.31 5.78
N ASP A 3 -5.03 -4.51 6.83
CA ASP A 3 -5.83 -3.50 7.52
C ASP A 3 -5.67 -3.71 9.03
N ALA A 4 -5.06 -2.73 9.70
CA ALA A 4 -4.80 -2.77 11.13
C ALA A 4 -5.70 -1.83 11.95
N ASP A 5 -6.60 -1.08 11.31
CA ASP A 5 -7.43 -0.08 12.00
C ASP A 5 -8.34 -0.73 13.06
N MET A 6 -8.72 -2.00 12.89
CA MET A 6 -9.50 -2.76 13.86
C MET A 6 -8.74 -3.14 15.15
N TYR A 7 -7.40 -3.18 15.12
CA TYR A 7 -6.59 -3.68 16.24
C TYR A 7 -6.02 -2.55 17.11
N GLY A 8 -6.06 -1.29 16.65
CA GLY A 8 -5.81 -0.08 17.45
C GLY A 8 -4.38 0.13 17.99
N LYS A 9 -3.42 -0.72 17.63
CA LYS A 9 -2.02 -0.65 18.13
C LYS A 9 -1.02 -0.10 17.11
N VAL A 10 -1.31 -0.29 15.82
CA VAL A 10 -0.44 0.12 14.71
C VAL A 10 -1.34 0.65 13.61
N THR A 11 -0.93 1.76 13.01
CA THR A 11 -1.62 2.38 11.87
C THR A 11 -1.23 1.70 10.56
N ASN A 12 -2.10 1.77 9.56
CA ASN A 12 -1.79 1.29 8.22
C ASN A 12 -0.57 2.01 7.62
N SER A 13 -0.36 3.29 7.89
CA SER A 13 0.83 4.01 7.45
C SER A 13 2.11 3.49 8.10
N GLN A 14 2.08 3.13 9.39
CA GLN A 14 3.23 2.48 10.05
C GLN A 14 3.56 1.12 9.42
N ILE A 15 2.55 0.33 9.05
CA ILE A 15 2.74 -0.95 8.35
C ILE A 15 3.34 -0.72 6.97
N PHE A 16 2.77 0.22 6.21
CA PHE A 16 3.26 0.60 4.89
C PHE A 16 4.74 1.01 4.97
N ASP A 17 5.07 1.92 5.87
CA ASP A 17 6.44 2.39 6.06
C ASP A 17 7.39 1.28 6.51
N PHE A 18 6.92 0.38 7.38
CA PHE A 18 7.72 -0.75 7.82
C PHE A 18 8.07 -1.67 6.65
N ILE A 19 7.09 -2.05 5.83
CA ILE A 19 7.31 -2.89 4.63
C ILE A 19 8.26 -2.18 3.67
N LYS A 20 8.00 -0.90 3.39
CA LYS A 20 8.79 -0.09 2.45
C LYS A 20 10.27 -0.06 2.84
N LYS A 21 10.56 0.11 4.13
CA LYS A 21 11.93 0.28 4.67
C LYS A 21 12.64 -1.05 4.94
N ASN A 22 11.92 -2.10 5.33
CA ASN A 22 12.54 -3.28 5.92
C ASN A 22 12.39 -4.57 5.10
N LEU A 23 11.45 -4.63 4.14
CA LEU A 23 11.13 -5.86 3.42
C LEU A 23 11.46 -5.79 1.93
N GLU A 24 11.49 -6.96 1.30
CA GLU A 24 11.53 -7.08 -0.15
C GLU A 24 10.12 -7.16 -0.73
N TRP A 25 9.84 -6.38 -1.77
CA TRP A 25 8.50 -6.19 -2.33
C TRP A 25 8.56 -5.66 -3.76
N ASP A 26 7.61 -6.06 -4.59
CA ASP A 26 7.51 -5.67 -5.99
C ASP A 26 6.71 -4.36 -6.16
N GLN A 27 5.50 -4.34 -5.61
CA GLN A 27 4.59 -3.21 -5.66
C GLN A 27 3.86 -3.05 -4.33
N MET A 28 3.73 -1.80 -3.91
CA MET A 28 2.88 -1.41 -2.80
C MET A 28 1.82 -0.42 -3.29
N ILE A 29 0.60 -0.52 -2.77
CA ILE A 29 -0.49 0.41 -3.08
C ILE A 29 -1.00 1.01 -1.79
N TRP A 30 -0.94 2.34 -1.72
CA TRP A 30 -1.68 3.15 -0.76
C TRP A 30 -3.15 3.14 -1.18
N GLU A 31 -3.93 2.25 -0.59
CA GLU A 31 -5.27 1.97 -1.07
C GLU A 31 -6.31 2.76 -0.26
N PHE A 32 -6.79 3.84 -0.86
CA PHE A 32 -7.70 4.82 -0.25
C PHE A 32 -7.15 5.42 1.05
N GLY A 33 -8.02 5.97 1.91
CA GLY A 33 -7.63 6.75 3.08
C GLY A 33 -7.30 8.20 2.73
N ASP A 34 -6.52 8.85 3.59
CA ASP A 34 -6.08 10.23 3.41
C ASP A 34 -4.58 10.30 3.07
N ASP A 35 -3.96 11.48 3.22
CA ASP A 35 -2.55 11.72 2.93
C ASP A 35 -1.60 11.20 4.03
N GLU A 36 -2.13 10.88 5.21
CA GLU A 36 -1.34 10.47 6.38
C GLU A 36 -1.50 8.97 6.69
N ASN A 37 -2.68 8.40 6.44
CA ASN A 37 -2.98 7.00 6.72
C ASN A 37 -3.83 6.36 5.59
N PRO A 38 -3.37 5.27 4.94
CA PRO A 38 -4.19 4.56 3.99
C PRO A 38 -5.29 3.80 4.70
N ALA A 39 -6.43 3.64 4.02
CA ALA A 39 -7.47 2.75 4.52
C ALA A 39 -6.98 1.29 4.47
N TRP A 40 -6.24 0.91 3.41
CA TRP A 40 -5.63 -0.41 3.27
C TRP A 40 -4.20 -0.34 2.71
N VAL A 41 -3.38 -1.30 3.12
CA VAL A 41 -2.04 -1.53 2.56
C VAL A 41 -2.07 -2.77 1.67
N HIS A 42 -1.97 -2.56 0.35
CA HIS A 42 -1.71 -3.64 -0.59
C HIS A 42 -0.20 -3.79 -0.79
N VAL A 43 0.31 -5.03 -0.75
CA VAL A 43 1.70 -5.36 -1.04
C VAL A 43 1.76 -6.65 -1.84
N SER A 44 2.63 -6.66 -2.85
CA SER A 44 2.98 -7.86 -3.62
C SER A 44 4.48 -8.07 -3.65
N PHE A 45 4.89 -9.32 -3.84
CA PHE A 45 6.28 -9.74 -3.95
C PHE A 45 6.39 -10.73 -5.11
N LYS A 46 7.51 -10.68 -5.82
CA LYS A 46 7.86 -11.67 -6.83
C LYS A 46 9.02 -12.51 -6.34
N GLU A 47 8.81 -13.83 -6.30
CA GLU A 47 9.85 -14.79 -5.99
C GLU A 47 10.92 -14.84 -7.08
N SER A 48 10.53 -14.68 -8.34
CA SER A 48 11.42 -14.67 -9.50
C SER A 48 11.39 -13.35 -10.26
N GLY A 49 12.55 -12.98 -10.80
CA GLY A 49 12.74 -11.72 -11.51
C GLY A 49 12.96 -10.53 -10.59
N LYS A 50 12.84 -9.32 -11.15
CA LYS A 50 13.09 -8.07 -10.42
C LYS A 50 11.82 -7.57 -9.75
N ASN A 51 11.89 -7.39 -8.44
CA ASN A 51 10.96 -6.59 -7.68
C ASN A 51 11.11 -5.11 -8.08
N ARG A 52 10.04 -4.51 -8.60
CA ARG A 52 10.07 -3.19 -9.24
C ARG A 52 10.19 -2.04 -8.25
N LYS A 53 9.89 -2.28 -6.98
CA LYS A 53 9.81 -1.27 -5.93
C LYS A 53 8.89 -0.09 -6.32
N GLN A 54 7.75 -0.41 -6.96
CA GLN A 54 6.80 0.58 -7.45
C GLN A 54 5.73 0.90 -6.42
N ILE A 55 5.55 2.18 -6.09
CA ILE A 55 4.46 2.63 -5.23
C ILE A 55 3.33 3.18 -6.09
N LYS A 56 2.10 2.85 -5.72
CA LYS A 56 0.88 3.41 -6.31
C LYS A 56 -0.04 3.95 -5.23
N ARG A 57 -0.95 4.83 -5.65
CA ARG A 57 -2.10 5.26 -4.85
C ARG A 57 -3.40 4.98 -5.56
N ALA A 58 -4.36 4.41 -4.84
CA ALA A 58 -5.69 4.15 -5.34
C ALA A 58 -6.57 5.39 -5.17
N TYR A 59 -7.37 5.68 -6.19
CA TYR A 59 -8.35 6.75 -6.22
C TYR A 59 -9.67 6.19 -6.72
N ARG A 60 -10.77 6.85 -6.38
CA ARG A 60 -12.11 6.52 -6.87
C ARG A 60 -12.78 7.77 -7.42
N ASP A 61 -13.36 7.65 -8.61
CA ASP A 61 -14.21 8.67 -9.20
C ASP A 61 -15.54 8.06 -9.67
N SER A 62 -16.33 8.83 -10.44
CA SER A 62 -17.62 8.39 -10.98
C SER A 62 -17.51 7.21 -11.97
N LYS A 63 -16.32 6.90 -12.49
CA LYS A 63 -16.06 5.79 -13.41
C LYS A 63 -15.54 4.54 -12.69
N GLY A 64 -15.15 4.65 -11.43
CA GLY A 64 -14.69 3.54 -10.60
C GLY A 64 -13.32 3.79 -9.98
N VAL A 65 -12.60 2.71 -9.70
CA VAL A 65 -11.28 2.76 -9.05
C VAL A 65 -10.18 2.83 -10.09
N TYR A 66 -9.22 3.73 -9.89
CA TYR A 66 -8.02 3.83 -10.71
C TYR A 66 -6.78 4.04 -9.85
N TYR A 67 -5.60 3.76 -10.39
CA TYR A 67 -4.33 3.81 -9.66
C TYR A 67 -3.32 4.71 -10.37
N LYS A 68 -2.59 5.51 -9.61
CA LYS A 68 -1.46 6.32 -10.11
C LYS A 68 -0.16 5.91 -9.43
N VAL A 69 0.94 5.93 -10.17
CA VAL A 69 2.28 5.79 -9.59
C VAL A 69 2.64 7.08 -8.86
N ILE A 70 3.24 6.96 -7.68
CA ILE A 70 3.69 8.08 -6.85
C ILE A 70 5.15 7.90 -6.42
#